data_AF-A0A7X8A9X5-F1
#
_entry.id   AF-A0A7X8A9X5-F1
#
_cell.length_a   1.000
_cell.length_b   1.000
_cell.length_c   1.000
_cell.angle_alpha   90.00
_cell.angle_beta   90.00
_cell.angle_gamma   90.00
#
_symmetry.space_group_name_H-M   'P 1'
#
loop_
_entity.id
_entity.type
_entity.pdbx_description
1 polymer ?
#
loop_
_entity_poly.entity_id
_entity_poly.type
_entity_poly.pdbx_seq_one_letter_code
_entity_poly.pdbx_strand_id
1 'polypeptide(L)'
;MKSVAAFVMVILLAGCATNQTLQTNMQAPRTEICKAASEQEIAALFDRWNQSLLTGDSHKVVANYAERSILLPTVSNKPRLSPAEKEDYFHHFLENRPSGKIDL
;
A
#
# COMPACT_ATOMS: atom_id res chain seq x y z
N MET A 1 3.43 73.51 -27.53
CA MET A 1 2.97 73.60 -26.13
C MET A 1 2.31 72.29 -25.74
N LYS A 2 2.74 71.72 -24.61
CA LYS A 2 2.08 70.69 -23.77
C LYS A 2 1.96 69.26 -24.34
N SER A 3 2.93 68.45 -23.90
CA SER A 3 2.98 66.99 -23.92
C SER A 3 1.80 66.34 -23.21
N VAL A 4 1.31 65.22 -23.73
CA VAL A 4 0.82 64.08 -22.91
C VAL A 4 1.21 62.79 -23.63
N ALA A 5 2.10 62.04 -23.01
CA ALA A 5 2.44 60.68 -23.39
C ALA A 5 1.33 59.73 -22.90
N ALA A 6 0.95 58.78 -23.75
CA ALA A 6 0.23 57.59 -23.31
C ALA A 6 0.75 56.40 -24.13
N PHE A 7 1.71 55.68 -23.53
CA PHE A 7 2.10 54.34 -23.91
C PHE A 7 0.92 53.39 -23.65
N VAL A 8 0.46 52.67 -24.66
CA VAL A 8 -0.16 51.35 -24.44
C VAL A 8 0.45 50.38 -25.45
N MET A 9 1.16 49.41 -24.88
CA MET A 9 2.02 48.43 -25.51
C MET A 9 1.21 47.43 -26.34
N VAL A 10 1.64 47.22 -27.58
CA VAL A 10 0.99 46.39 -28.60
C VAL A 10 1.50 44.94 -28.49
N ILE A 11 0.55 44.05 -28.21
CA ILE A 11 0.42 42.63 -28.65
C ILE A 11 1.40 41.59 -28.06
N LEU A 12 0.81 40.79 -27.17
CA LEU A 12 1.21 39.47 -26.68
C LEU A 12 1.07 38.41 -27.79
N LEU A 13 2.16 37.81 -28.26
CA LEU A 13 2.18 36.46 -28.84
C LEU A 13 3.57 35.82 -28.65
N ALA A 14 3.99 35.63 -27.40
CA ALA A 14 5.03 34.65 -27.09
C ALA A 14 4.31 33.32 -26.85
N GLY A 15 4.33 32.45 -27.86
CA GLY A 15 3.74 31.12 -27.78
C GLY A 15 4.37 30.31 -26.65
N CYS A 16 3.59 30.04 -25.61
CA CYS A 16 3.86 28.94 -24.70
C CYS A 16 3.61 27.65 -25.50
N ALA A 17 4.60 27.20 -26.25
CA ALA A 17 4.73 25.79 -26.55
C ALA A 17 5.01 25.11 -25.21
N THR A 18 3.95 24.71 -24.52
CA THR A 18 4.03 23.91 -23.31
C THR A 18 4.65 22.58 -23.74
N ASN A 19 5.96 22.45 -23.59
CA ASN A 19 6.62 21.15 -23.65
C ASN A 19 6.02 20.32 -22.52
N GLN A 20 4.96 19.58 -22.82
CA GLN A 20 4.56 18.42 -22.05
C GLN A 20 5.74 17.46 -22.15
N THR A 21 6.70 17.65 -21.24
CA THR A 21 7.52 16.56 -20.77
C THR A 21 6.53 15.56 -20.21
N LEU A 22 6.18 14.58 -21.05
CA LEU A 22 5.63 13.32 -20.60
C LEU A 22 6.64 12.82 -19.57
N GLN A 23 6.37 13.11 -18.29
CA GLN A 23 6.99 12.41 -17.19
C GLN A 23 6.41 11.00 -17.25
N THR A 24 6.92 10.22 -18.21
CA THR A 24 6.98 8.77 -18.06
C THR A 24 7.80 8.58 -16.80
N ASN A 25 7.11 8.36 -15.68
CA ASN A 25 7.69 7.89 -14.45
C ASN A 25 8.16 6.45 -14.73
N MET A 26 9.21 6.31 -15.54
CA MET A 26 9.95 5.08 -15.72
C MET A 26 10.68 4.86 -14.41
N GLN A 27 9.97 4.27 -13.44
CA GLN A 27 10.59 3.73 -12.26
C GLN A 27 11.71 2.80 -12.72
N ALA A 28 12.94 3.16 -12.37
CA ALA A 28 14.10 2.32 -12.56
C ALA A 28 13.79 0.90 -12.03
N PRO A 29 14.28 -0.16 -12.67
CA PRO A 29 14.07 -1.52 -12.20
C PRO A 29 14.50 -1.59 -10.73
N ARG A 30 13.56 -1.95 -9.83
CA ARG A 30 13.87 -2.09 -8.41
C ARG A 30 14.76 -3.32 -8.26
N THR A 31 16.04 -3.11 -7.96
CA THR A 31 16.93 -4.18 -7.51
C THR A 31 16.71 -4.36 -6.02
N GLU A 32 15.76 -5.22 -5.65
CA GLU A 32 15.56 -5.59 -4.25
C GLU A 32 16.58 -6.69 -3.88
N ILE A 33 17.23 -6.54 -2.72
CA ILE A 33 18.05 -7.61 -2.14
C ILE A 33 17.13 -8.47 -1.27
N CYS A 34 16.70 -9.61 -1.82
CA CYS A 34 15.80 -10.53 -1.12
C CYS A 34 16.58 -11.45 -0.17
N LYS A 35 15.96 -11.79 0.97
CA LYS A 35 16.43 -12.89 1.81
C LYS A 35 16.24 -14.22 1.06
N ALA A 36 17.27 -15.05 1.00
CA ALA A 36 17.11 -16.45 0.63
C ALA A 36 16.31 -17.17 1.73
N ALA A 37 15.22 -17.84 1.37
CA ALA A 37 14.34 -18.54 2.30
C ALA A 37 14.24 -20.03 1.95
N SER A 38 14.33 -20.91 2.94
CA SER A 38 14.04 -22.33 2.76
C SER A 38 12.55 -22.63 2.87
N GLU A 39 12.12 -23.80 2.38
CA GLU A 39 10.73 -24.25 2.54
C GLU A 39 10.32 -24.34 4.01
N GLN A 40 11.23 -24.78 4.89
CA GLN A 40 10.98 -24.88 6.32
C GLN A 40 10.79 -23.50 6.96
N GLU A 41 11.60 -22.50 6.56
CA GLU A 41 11.43 -21.13 7.05
C GLU A 41 10.08 -20.53 6.60
N ILE A 42 9.64 -20.84 5.38
CA ILE A 42 8.36 -20.37 4.85
C ILE A 42 7.18 -21.08 5.53
N ALA A 43 7.26 -22.39 5.74
CA ALA A 43 6.22 -23.15 6.45
C ALA A 43 6.03 -22.63 7.89
N ALA A 44 7.12 -22.31 8.59
CA ALA A 44 7.07 -21.77 9.95
C ALA A 44 6.36 -20.40 10.06
N LEU A 45 6.20 -19.67 8.95
CA LEU A 45 5.41 -18.42 8.95
C LEU A 45 3.92 -18.68 9.22
N PHE A 46 3.40 -19.83 8.80
CA PHE A 46 2.03 -20.23 9.14
C PHE A 46 1.89 -20.45 10.65
N ASP A 47 2.84 -21.16 11.28
CA ASP A 47 2.80 -21.40 12.72
C ASP A 47 2.85 -20.08 13.49
N ARG A 48 3.75 -19.17 13.12
CA ARG A 48 3.81 -17.82 13.70
C ARG A 48 2.48 -17.08 13.56
N TRP A 49 1.88 -17.08 12.37
CA TRP A 49 0.60 -16.43 12.13
C TRP A 49 -0.53 -17.08 12.94
N ASN A 50 -0.59 -18.41 13.00
CA ASN A 50 -1.59 -19.15 13.75
C ASN A 50 -1.46 -18.90 15.26
N GLN A 51 -0.22 -18.86 15.79
CA GLN A 51 0.03 -18.50 17.19
C GLN A 51 -0.45 -17.08 17.51
N SER A 52 -0.37 -16.14 16.56
CA SER A 52 -0.92 -14.80 16.78
C SER A 52 -2.44 -14.81 16.93
N LEU A 53 -3.16 -15.71 16.23
CA LEU A 53 -4.61 -15.87 16.43
C LEU A 53 -4.96 -16.33 17.85
N LEU A 54 -4.17 -17.27 18.38
CA LEU A 54 -4.40 -17.85 19.71
C LEU A 54 -4.27 -16.81 20.84
N THR A 55 -3.62 -15.67 20.58
CA THR A 55 -3.54 -14.58 21.55
C THR A 55 -4.84 -13.80 21.71
N GLY A 56 -5.76 -13.88 20.73
CA GLY A 56 -6.98 -13.07 20.68
C GLY A 56 -6.72 -11.58 20.41
N ASP A 57 -5.50 -11.18 20.09
CA ASP A 57 -5.10 -9.79 19.86
C ASP A 57 -4.94 -9.51 18.35
N SER A 58 -5.86 -8.72 17.78
CA SER A 58 -5.88 -8.40 16.36
C SER A 58 -4.63 -7.65 15.91
N HIS A 59 -4.00 -6.83 16.76
CA HIS A 59 -2.76 -6.13 16.43
C HIS A 59 -1.60 -7.11 16.22
N LYS A 60 -1.52 -8.17 17.03
CA LYS A 60 -0.51 -9.22 16.86
C LYS A 60 -0.69 -9.99 15.56
N VAL A 61 -1.93 -10.19 15.12
CA VAL A 61 -2.21 -10.81 13.83
C VAL A 61 -1.78 -9.89 12.69
N VAL A 62 -2.14 -8.60 12.76
CA VAL A 62 -1.83 -7.62 11.71
C VAL A 62 -0.33 -7.31 11.60
N ALA A 63 0.45 -7.48 12.68
CA ALA A 63 1.90 -7.37 12.64
C ALA A 63 2.60 -8.38 11.70
N ASN A 64 1.89 -9.40 11.20
CA ASN A 64 2.41 -10.33 10.18
C ASN A 64 2.30 -9.79 8.75
N TYR A 65 1.61 -8.67 8.54
CA TYR A 65 1.32 -8.14 7.22
C TYR A 65 2.27 -6.99 6.88
N ALA A 66 2.85 -7.04 5.68
CA ALA A 66 3.68 -5.94 5.18
C ALA A 66 2.84 -4.65 5.00
N GLU A 67 3.50 -3.48 5.05
CA GLU A 67 2.84 -2.17 4.96
C GLU A 67 1.91 -2.05 3.75
N ARG A 68 2.36 -2.51 2.57
CA ARG A 68 1.59 -2.48 1.30
C ARG A 68 0.90 -3.81 0.97
N SER A 69 0.51 -4.57 1.98
CA SER A 69 -0.18 -5.85 1.80
C SER A 69 -1.70 -5.68 1.64
N ILE A 70 -2.31 -6.63 0.94
CA ILE A 70 -3.76 -6.75 0.79
C ILE A 70 -4.19 -8.02 1.50
N LEU A 71 -5.26 -7.93 2.29
CA LEU A 71 -5.94 -9.11 2.84
C LEU A 71 -7.27 -9.30 2.10
N LEU A 72 -7.45 -10.48 1.53
CA LEU A 72 -8.71 -10.97 0.98
C LEU A 72 -9.26 -12.03 1.95
N PRO A 73 -10.15 -11.64 2.88
CA PRO A 73 -10.62 -12.53 3.93
C PRO A 73 -11.64 -13.57 3.45
N THR A 74 -11.78 -14.67 4.19
CA THR A 74 -12.66 -15.80 3.83
C THR A 74 -14.16 -15.53 4.04
N VAL A 75 -14.52 -14.70 5.04
CA VAL A 75 -15.91 -14.45 5.45
C VAL A 75 -16.35 -13.00 5.25
N SER A 76 -15.68 -12.25 4.35
CA SER A 76 -16.04 -10.86 4.06
C SER A 76 -15.75 -10.52 2.59
N ASN A 77 -16.72 -9.90 1.92
CA ASN A 77 -16.57 -9.45 0.54
C ASN A 77 -15.73 -8.16 0.40
N LYS A 78 -15.33 -7.54 1.52
CA LYS A 78 -14.53 -6.31 1.53
C LYS A 78 -13.03 -6.64 1.57
N PRO A 79 -12.25 -6.28 0.52
CA PRO A 79 -10.78 -6.31 0.58
C PRO A 79 -10.27 -5.36 1.66
N ARG A 80 -9.21 -5.74 2.39
CA ARG A 80 -8.59 -4.88 3.42
C ARG A 80 -7.25 -4.35 2.90
N LEU A 81 -7.19 -3.04 2.68
CA LEU A 81 -6.07 -2.38 2.00
C LEU A 81 -5.16 -1.62 2.95
N SER A 82 -5.59 -1.40 4.19
CA SER A 82 -4.82 -0.76 5.26
C SER A 82 -4.65 -1.66 6.48
N PRO A 83 -3.70 -1.38 7.41
CA PRO A 83 -3.60 -2.09 8.68
C PRO A 83 -4.89 -2.01 9.51
N ALA A 84 -5.48 -0.82 9.66
CA ALA A 84 -6.71 -0.62 10.43
C ALA A 84 -7.88 -1.47 9.91
N GLU A 85 -8.02 -1.61 8.58
CA GLU A 85 -9.06 -2.45 8.00
C GLU A 85 -8.82 -3.95 8.21
N LYS A 86 -7.55 -4.38 8.33
CA LYS A 86 -7.19 -5.76 8.69
C LYS A 86 -7.48 -6.01 10.17
N GLU A 87 -7.18 -5.04 11.04
CA GLU A 87 -7.46 -5.12 12.48
C GLU A 87 -8.96 -5.23 12.74
N ASP A 88 -9.78 -4.44 12.06
CA ASP A 88 -11.25 -4.53 12.09
C ASP A 88 -11.75 -5.93 11.72
N TYR A 89 -11.21 -6.51 10.65
CA TYR A 89 -11.56 -7.88 10.27
C TYR A 89 -11.15 -8.88 11.36
N PHE A 90 -9.92 -8.77 11.87
CA PHE A 90 -9.42 -9.72 12.87
C PHE A 90 -10.09 -9.55 14.23
N HIS A 91 -10.56 -8.35 14.59
CA HIS A 91 -11.37 -8.15 15.80
C HIS A 91 -12.59 -9.10 15.78
N HIS A 92 -13.33 -9.12 14.68
CA HIS A 92 -14.49 -10.02 14.53
C HIS A 92 -14.10 -11.48 14.32
N PHE A 93 -13.07 -11.74 13.52
CA PHE A 93 -12.63 -13.12 13.24
C PHE A 93 -12.18 -13.85 14.51
N LEU A 94 -11.54 -13.14 15.44
CA LEU A 94 -11.01 -13.70 16.69
C LEU A 94 -12.07 -13.96 17.75
N GLU A 95 -13.28 -13.41 17.62
CA GLU A 95 -14.42 -13.72 18.52
C GLU A 95 -14.72 -15.23 18.54
N ASN A 96 -14.48 -15.93 17.42
CA ASN A 96 -14.68 -17.38 17.28
C ASN A 96 -13.50 -18.23 17.77
N ARG A 97 -12.45 -17.61 18.34
CA ARG A 97 -11.21 -18.29 18.79
C ARG A 97 -10.64 -19.26 17.76
N PRO A 98 -10.37 -18.79 16.53
CA PRO A 98 -9.94 -19.64 15.43
C PRO A 98 -8.56 -20.26 15.68
N SER A 99 -8.37 -21.48 15.19
CA SER A 99 -7.07 -22.14 15.10
C SER A 99 -6.97 -22.92 13.78
N GLY A 100 -5.89 -22.74 13.04
CA GLY A 100 -5.58 -23.49 11.83
C GLY A 100 -4.64 -24.67 12.08
N LYS A 101 -4.70 -25.65 11.19
CA LYS A 101 -3.73 -26.75 11.08
C LYS A 101 -3.53 -27.06 9.59
N ILE A 102 -2.29 -27.29 9.18
CA ILE A 102 -1.98 -27.81 7.85
C ILE A 102 -1.75 -29.32 8.01
N ASP A 103 -2.55 -30.12 7.31
CA ASP A 103 -2.32 -31.55 7.15
C ASP A 103 -1.56 -31.74 5.82
N LEU A 104 -0.36 -32.33 5.91
CA LEU A 104 0.48 -32.67 4.75
C LEU A 104 0.23 -34.10 4.29
#